data_AF-A0AAD4E313-F1
#
_entry.id   AF-A0AAD4E313-F1
#
_cell.length_a   1.000
_cell.length_b   1.000
_cell.length_c   1.000
_cell.angle_alpha   90.00
_cell.angle_beta   90.00
_cell.angle_gamma   90.00
#
_symmetry.space_group_name_H-M   'P 1'
#
loop_
_entity.id
_entity.type
_entity.pdbx_description
1 polymer ?
#
loop_
_entity_poly.entity_id
_entity_poly.type
_entity_poly.pdbx_seq_one_letter_code
_entity_poly.pdbx_strand_id
1 'polypeptide(L)'
;MPSSGPSDKSPPPQTVDIPPAGSDQLPGDANAYVETLRKCWATGSRLELLTLHIPKYASSLAESRTCANNYLDVIVNDYFMHFHWKLKVSEEPPTDVSPISHCSEALTPLESLQKQRKIASISKTIHNWFENHSKAVRKLGVSAKPKNDPWTRLLSQLSGVSPHKPRMLQAHQRWSKDFYKSMVKERFEAQWELSSCSPKEKTSFRDLLAQTEGKEAIKEWKAMLDAPPRTDPVSRQAALNRLASFAGPLLSGISLALGMHVTLMVGGPEPRKQGKISVISMHKGVDLRPQPQNWQTANKGKFKTVTKLFQEYLNGCYSK
;
A
#
# COMPACT_ATOMS: atom_id res chain seq x y z
N MET A 1 -63.98 -89.80 -18.34
CA MET A 1 -63.90 -89.17 -17.02
C MET A 1 -62.74 -89.80 -16.27
N PRO A 2 -61.87 -89.09 -15.52
CA PRO A 2 -61.59 -87.65 -15.44
C PRO A 2 -60.09 -87.30 -15.71
N SER A 3 -59.78 -85.99 -15.70
CA SER A 3 -58.49 -85.30 -15.43
C SER A 3 -57.17 -85.95 -15.89
N SER A 4 -56.33 -85.28 -16.67
CA SER A 4 -55.46 -84.18 -16.19
C SER A 4 -54.77 -83.49 -17.38
N GLY A 5 -54.61 -82.16 -17.32
CA GLY A 5 -54.14 -81.30 -18.40
C GLY A 5 -52.65 -81.44 -18.77
N PRO A 6 -52.24 -80.99 -19.97
CA PRO A 6 -50.87 -81.07 -20.45
C PRO A 6 -50.00 -79.97 -19.85
N SER A 7 -48.82 -80.35 -19.38
CA SER A 7 -47.73 -79.45 -18.96
C SER A 7 -47.17 -78.71 -20.17
N ASP A 8 -47.40 -77.41 -20.22
CA ASP A 8 -46.80 -76.49 -21.18
C ASP A 8 -45.39 -76.08 -20.69
N LYS A 9 -44.35 -76.52 -21.41
CA LYS A 9 -42.96 -76.12 -21.15
C LYS A 9 -42.68 -74.81 -21.90
N SER A 10 -42.97 -73.69 -21.25
CA SER A 10 -42.46 -72.39 -21.64
C SER A 10 -40.98 -72.22 -21.21
N PRO A 11 -40.12 -71.58 -22.03
CA PRO A 11 -38.72 -71.33 -21.70
C PRO A 11 -38.59 -70.26 -20.60
N PRO A 12 -37.50 -70.26 -19.81
CA PRO A 12 -37.32 -69.30 -18.74
C PRO A 12 -37.17 -67.87 -19.30
N PRO A 13 -37.70 -66.86 -18.60
CA PRO A 13 -37.59 -65.47 -19.01
C PRO A 13 -36.13 -65.02 -18.94
N GLN A 14 -35.68 -64.37 -20.01
CA GLN A 14 -34.43 -63.64 -20.04
C GLN A 14 -34.50 -62.54 -18.96
N THR A 15 -33.69 -62.67 -17.92
CA THR A 15 -33.41 -61.59 -16.97
C THR A 15 -32.71 -60.49 -17.75
N VAL A 16 -33.46 -59.46 -18.12
CA VAL A 16 -32.90 -58.20 -18.60
C VAL A 16 -32.27 -57.55 -17.37
N ASP A 17 -30.94 -57.59 -17.29
CA ASP A 17 -30.18 -56.82 -16.31
C ASP A 17 -30.47 -55.33 -16.54
N ILE A 18 -31.37 -54.79 -15.71
CA ILE A 18 -31.54 -53.35 -15.53
C ILE A 18 -30.33 -52.90 -14.69
N PRO A 19 -29.42 -52.06 -15.22
CA PRO A 19 -28.35 -51.52 -14.40
C PRO A 19 -28.96 -50.70 -13.26
N PRO A 20 -28.58 -50.92 -11.99
CA PRO A 20 -29.05 -50.09 -10.90
C PRO A 20 -28.56 -48.66 -11.12
N ALA A 21 -29.51 -47.74 -11.04
CA ALA A 21 -29.32 -46.31 -11.07
C ALA A 21 -28.17 -45.89 -10.13
N GLY A 22 -27.36 -44.97 -10.62
CA GLY A 22 -26.08 -44.55 -10.05
C GLY A 22 -26.10 -44.38 -8.54
N SER A 23 -25.32 -45.22 -7.87
CA SER A 23 -24.71 -44.86 -6.61
C SER A 23 -23.73 -43.73 -6.89
N ASP A 24 -24.14 -42.50 -6.57
CA ASP A 24 -23.21 -41.39 -6.39
C ASP A 24 -22.19 -41.83 -5.33
N GLN A 25 -21.03 -42.27 -5.80
CA GLN A 25 -19.87 -42.49 -4.96
C GLN A 25 -19.54 -41.15 -4.31
N LEU A 26 -19.97 -40.97 -3.05
CA LEU A 26 -19.53 -39.85 -2.23
C LEU A 26 -18.00 -39.88 -2.22
N PRO A 27 -17.34 -38.85 -2.78
CA PRO A 27 -15.88 -38.82 -2.83
C PRO A 27 -15.33 -38.88 -1.41
N GLY A 28 -14.53 -39.90 -1.10
CA GLY A 28 -13.85 -40.09 0.19
C GLY A 28 -12.79 -39.03 0.51
N ASP A 29 -12.72 -37.96 -0.28
CA ASP A 29 -11.82 -36.84 -0.09
C ASP A 29 -12.51 -35.73 0.74
N ALA A 30 -11.86 -35.31 1.81
CA ALA A 30 -12.31 -34.20 2.63
C ALA A 30 -12.32 -32.85 1.87
N ASN A 31 -11.64 -32.75 0.71
CA ASN A 31 -11.63 -31.56 -0.15
C ASN A 31 -12.58 -31.64 -1.35
N ALA A 32 -13.44 -32.66 -1.45
CA ALA A 32 -14.25 -32.93 -2.63
C ALA A 32 -15.02 -31.73 -3.20
N TYR A 33 -15.49 -30.83 -2.33
CA TYR A 33 -16.30 -29.66 -2.71
C TYR A 33 -15.51 -28.34 -2.72
N VAL A 34 -14.23 -28.35 -2.34
CA VAL A 34 -13.39 -27.15 -2.29
C VAL A 34 -12.84 -26.84 -3.68
N GLU A 35 -13.25 -25.70 -4.24
CA GLU A 35 -12.83 -25.26 -5.56
C GLU A 35 -11.75 -24.17 -5.49
N THR A 36 -10.81 -24.19 -6.43
CA THR A 36 -9.86 -23.07 -6.62
C THR A 36 -10.51 -22.01 -7.50
N LEU A 37 -10.96 -20.93 -6.88
CA LEU A 37 -11.71 -19.87 -7.57
C LEU A 37 -10.77 -18.90 -8.30
N ARG A 38 -11.07 -18.65 -9.59
CA ARG A 38 -10.34 -17.70 -10.43
C ARG A 38 -10.85 -16.27 -10.24
N LYS A 39 -10.16 -15.31 -10.84
CA LYS A 39 -10.62 -13.91 -10.91
C LYS A 39 -12.01 -13.87 -11.57
N CYS A 40 -12.91 -13.04 -11.05
CA CYS A 40 -14.31 -12.94 -11.51
C CYS A 40 -15.15 -14.23 -11.28
N TRP A 41 -14.90 -14.96 -10.19
CA TRP A 41 -15.68 -16.16 -9.85
C TRP A 41 -17.15 -15.87 -9.52
N ALA A 42 -17.45 -14.71 -8.94
CA ALA A 42 -18.82 -14.31 -8.63
C ALA A 42 -19.48 -13.83 -9.94
N THR A 43 -20.37 -14.67 -10.48
CA THR A 43 -21.19 -14.40 -11.68
C THR A 43 -22.65 -14.72 -11.38
N GLY A 44 -23.56 -14.23 -12.23
CA GLY A 44 -25.01 -14.47 -12.10
C GLY A 44 -25.58 -14.13 -10.73
N SER A 45 -26.38 -15.05 -10.16
CA SER A 45 -27.11 -14.83 -8.90
C SER A 45 -26.17 -14.60 -7.71
N ARG A 46 -24.95 -15.16 -7.75
CA ARG A 46 -23.93 -14.92 -6.71
C ARG A 46 -23.44 -13.47 -6.75
N LEU A 47 -23.25 -12.91 -7.94
CA LEU A 47 -22.83 -11.52 -8.07
C LEU A 47 -23.94 -10.58 -7.60
N GLU A 48 -25.20 -10.88 -7.93
CA GLU A 48 -26.36 -10.10 -7.49
C GLU A 48 -26.46 -10.07 -5.96
N LEU A 49 -26.40 -11.24 -5.31
CA LEU A 49 -26.41 -11.35 -3.85
C LEU A 49 -25.26 -10.54 -3.22
N LEU A 50 -24.01 -10.76 -3.66
CA LEU A 50 -22.86 -10.07 -3.08
C LEU A 50 -22.91 -8.56 -3.33
N THR A 51 -23.44 -8.12 -4.47
CA THR A 51 -23.60 -6.69 -4.80
C THR A 51 -24.61 -6.02 -3.87
N LEU A 52 -25.69 -6.71 -3.49
CA LEU A 52 -26.71 -6.20 -2.56
C LEU A 52 -26.12 -5.81 -1.19
N HIS A 53 -25.10 -6.54 -0.74
CA HIS A 53 -24.45 -6.27 0.56
C HIS A 53 -23.41 -5.14 0.52
N ILE A 54 -22.99 -4.66 -0.66
CA ILE A 54 -21.94 -3.63 -0.78
C ILE A 54 -22.25 -2.37 0.07
N PRO A 55 -23.46 -1.77 0.02
CA PRO A 55 -23.74 -0.55 0.78
C PRO A 55 -23.63 -0.76 2.29
N LYS A 56 -24.19 -1.86 2.81
CA LYS A 56 -24.15 -2.17 4.25
C LYS A 56 -22.74 -2.50 4.71
N TYR A 57 -21.97 -3.26 3.94
CA TYR A 57 -20.56 -3.53 4.24
C TYR A 57 -19.73 -2.25 4.26
N ALA A 58 -19.98 -1.32 3.33
CA ALA A 58 -19.31 -0.02 3.30
C ALA A 58 -19.63 0.81 4.56
N SER A 59 -20.89 0.83 5.02
CA SER A 59 -21.28 1.49 6.28
C SER A 59 -20.59 0.87 7.49
N SER A 60 -20.58 -0.47 7.61
CA SER A 60 -19.89 -1.16 8.71
C SER A 60 -18.38 -0.91 8.70
N LEU A 61 -17.77 -0.78 7.51
CA LEU A 61 -16.35 -0.43 7.36
C LEU A 61 -16.05 1.01 7.76
N ALA A 62 -17.00 1.93 7.56
CA ALA A 62 -16.88 3.31 8.01
C ALA A 62 -16.93 3.43 9.55
N GLU A 63 -17.68 2.56 10.22
CA GLU A 63 -17.72 2.49 11.68
C GLU A 63 -16.42 1.91 12.26
N SER A 64 -16.06 0.68 11.89
CA SER A 64 -14.81 0.07 12.31
C SER A 64 -14.46 -1.18 11.52
N ARG A 65 -13.19 -1.60 11.61
CA ARG A 65 -12.75 -2.86 11.00
C ARG A 65 -13.41 -4.08 11.63
N THR A 66 -13.66 -4.06 12.93
CA THR A 66 -14.34 -5.14 13.66
C THR A 66 -15.79 -5.26 13.24
N CYS A 67 -16.53 -4.14 13.10
CA CYS A 67 -17.90 -4.13 12.59
C CYS A 67 -17.99 -4.73 11.17
N ALA A 68 -17.06 -4.36 10.29
CA ALA A 68 -16.99 -4.93 8.93
C ALA A 68 -16.72 -6.43 8.93
N ASN A 69 -15.85 -6.93 9.82
CA ASN A 69 -15.58 -8.36 9.93
C ASN A 69 -16.82 -9.13 10.42
N ASN A 70 -17.51 -8.62 11.45
CA ASN A 70 -18.75 -9.23 11.95
C ASN A 70 -19.84 -9.27 10.87
N TYR A 71 -19.92 -8.24 10.01
CA TYR A 71 -20.88 -8.23 8.92
C TYR A 71 -20.54 -9.22 7.80
N LEU A 72 -19.27 -9.58 7.62
CA LEU A 72 -18.89 -10.63 6.66
C LEU A 72 -19.43 -12.00 7.07
N ASP A 73 -19.51 -12.30 8.36
CA ASP A 73 -20.14 -13.54 8.84
C ASP A 73 -21.63 -13.58 8.47
N VAL A 74 -22.33 -12.44 8.53
CA VAL A 74 -23.72 -12.31 8.07
C VAL A 74 -23.83 -12.59 6.57
N ILE A 75 -22.92 -12.05 5.76
CA ILE A 75 -22.89 -12.27 4.30
C ILE A 75 -22.61 -13.74 3.97
N VAL A 76 -21.68 -14.37 4.69
CA VAL A 76 -21.37 -15.80 4.52
C VAL A 76 -22.58 -16.66 4.85
N ASN A 77 -23.28 -16.36 5.95
CA ASN A 77 -24.49 -17.09 6.31
C ASN A 77 -25.57 -16.92 5.24
N ASP A 78 -25.81 -15.69 4.77
CA ASP A 78 -26.80 -15.41 3.72
C ASP A 78 -26.44 -16.10 2.40
N TYR A 79 -25.15 -16.15 2.05
CA TYR A 79 -24.66 -16.91 0.91
C TYR A 79 -25.03 -18.40 1.04
N PHE A 80 -24.80 -19.03 2.19
CA PHE A 80 -25.13 -20.45 2.38
C PHE A 80 -26.63 -20.73 2.58
N MET A 81 -27.47 -19.72 2.77
CA MET A 81 -28.94 -19.85 2.69
C MET A 81 -29.44 -19.94 1.25
N HIS A 82 -28.73 -19.28 0.33
CA HIS A 82 -29.09 -19.23 -1.10
C HIS A 82 -28.35 -20.29 -1.93
N PHE A 83 -27.14 -20.67 -1.54
CA PHE A 83 -26.30 -21.63 -2.27
C PHE A 83 -25.93 -22.81 -1.38
N HIS A 84 -26.48 -23.99 -1.71
CA HIS A 84 -26.18 -25.22 -0.96
C HIS A 84 -24.68 -25.53 -1.01
N TRP A 85 -24.10 -26.00 0.10
CA TRP A 85 -22.65 -26.19 0.22
C TRP A 85 -22.08 -27.27 -0.73
N LYS A 86 -22.91 -28.23 -1.16
CA LYS A 86 -22.57 -29.24 -2.17
C LYS A 86 -22.55 -28.70 -3.60
N LEU A 87 -23.14 -27.52 -3.85
CA LEU A 87 -23.22 -26.91 -5.18
C LEU A 87 -21.84 -26.36 -5.61
N LYS A 88 -21.45 -26.61 -6.86
CA LYS A 88 -20.24 -25.99 -7.39
C LYS A 88 -20.46 -24.49 -7.59
N VAL A 89 -19.40 -23.71 -7.46
CA VAL A 89 -19.48 -22.24 -7.62
C VAL A 89 -19.83 -21.83 -9.06
N SER A 90 -19.53 -22.70 -10.03
CA SER A 90 -19.88 -22.52 -11.45
C SER A 90 -21.33 -22.88 -11.80
N GLU A 91 -22.05 -23.55 -10.90
CA GLU A 91 -23.43 -24.00 -11.11
C GLU A 91 -24.40 -23.01 -10.46
N GLU A 92 -25.37 -22.52 -11.22
CA GLU A 92 -26.45 -21.68 -10.68
C GLU A 92 -27.44 -22.53 -9.87
N PRO A 93 -28.03 -21.98 -8.80
CA PRO A 93 -29.03 -22.69 -8.03
C PRO A 93 -30.26 -22.94 -8.93
N PRO A 94 -30.95 -24.09 -8.79
CA PRO A 94 -32.19 -24.34 -9.51
C PRO A 94 -33.20 -23.22 -9.21
N THR A 95 -33.93 -22.75 -10.21
CA THR A 95 -34.77 -21.54 -10.16
C THR A 95 -36.00 -21.65 -9.21
N ASP A 96 -36.21 -22.81 -8.59
CA ASP A 96 -37.46 -23.16 -7.88
C ASP A 96 -37.23 -23.69 -6.44
N VAL A 97 -36.06 -23.44 -5.85
CA VAL A 97 -35.78 -23.86 -4.47
C VAL A 97 -35.95 -22.69 -3.51
N SER A 98 -36.93 -22.80 -2.60
CA SER A 98 -37.08 -21.90 -1.46
C SER A 98 -35.77 -21.85 -0.63
N PRO A 99 -35.50 -20.74 0.11
CA PRO A 99 -34.32 -20.63 0.96
C PRO A 99 -34.17 -21.89 1.81
N ILE A 100 -32.94 -22.40 1.91
CA ILE A 100 -32.67 -23.66 2.61
C ILE A 100 -33.13 -23.50 4.06
N SER A 101 -34.23 -24.17 4.41
CA SER A 101 -34.81 -24.17 5.75
C SER A 101 -33.79 -24.71 6.76
N HIS A 102 -33.77 -24.16 7.98
CA HIS A 102 -32.89 -24.55 9.10
C HIS A 102 -33.15 -25.99 9.63
N CYS A 103 -33.65 -26.91 8.81
CA CYS A 103 -33.76 -28.31 9.16
C CYS A 103 -32.36 -28.87 9.45
N SER A 104 -32.21 -29.46 10.63
CA SER A 104 -30.98 -30.12 11.08
C SER A 104 -30.61 -31.21 10.07
N GLU A 105 -29.68 -30.89 9.17
CA GLU A 105 -29.12 -31.83 8.19
C GLU A 105 -28.37 -32.91 8.98
N ALA A 106 -28.85 -34.16 8.92
CA ALA A 106 -28.17 -35.29 9.53
C ALA A 106 -26.89 -35.61 8.73
N LEU A 107 -25.81 -34.91 9.05
CA LEU A 107 -24.51 -35.03 8.37
C LEU A 107 -23.69 -36.18 8.93
N THR A 108 -23.11 -36.99 8.05
CA THR A 108 -22.06 -37.93 8.46
C THR A 108 -20.79 -37.17 8.92
N PRO A 109 -19.89 -37.79 9.72
CA PRO A 109 -18.65 -37.13 10.15
C PRO A 109 -17.79 -36.63 8.98
N LEU A 110 -17.79 -37.38 7.87
CA LEU A 110 -17.06 -37.00 6.65
C LEU A 110 -17.71 -35.79 5.96
N GLU A 111 -19.03 -35.77 5.82
CA GLU A 111 -19.75 -34.65 5.22
C GLU A 111 -19.65 -33.39 6.08
N SER A 112 -19.64 -33.53 7.40
CA SER A 112 -19.41 -32.42 8.33
C SER A 112 -18.05 -31.76 8.07
N LEU A 113 -16.99 -32.57 7.89
CA LEU A 113 -15.65 -32.08 7.56
C LEU A 113 -15.60 -31.41 6.18
N GLN A 114 -16.27 -32.00 5.18
CA GLN A 114 -16.37 -31.44 3.83
C GLN A 114 -17.09 -30.09 3.83
N LYS A 115 -18.22 -29.99 4.54
CA LYS A 115 -18.99 -28.75 4.74
C LYS A 115 -18.14 -27.68 5.41
N GLN A 116 -17.45 -28.03 6.50
CA GLN A 116 -16.56 -27.10 7.21
C GLN A 116 -15.47 -26.53 6.28
N ARG A 117 -14.82 -27.38 5.47
CA ARG A 117 -13.78 -26.93 4.54
C ARG A 117 -14.33 -26.07 3.39
N LYS A 118 -15.51 -26.41 2.87
CA LYS A 118 -16.21 -25.58 1.87
C LYS A 118 -16.52 -24.20 2.43
N ILE A 119 -17.12 -24.13 3.63
CA ILE A 119 -17.45 -22.87 4.29
C ILE A 119 -16.19 -22.03 4.48
N ALA A 120 -15.12 -22.59 5.06
CA ALA A 120 -13.87 -21.87 5.26
C ALA A 120 -13.28 -21.30 3.95
N SER A 121 -13.31 -22.08 2.86
CA SER A 121 -12.80 -21.65 1.55
C SER A 121 -13.64 -20.51 0.95
N ILE A 122 -14.96 -20.64 1.00
CA ILE A 122 -15.88 -19.62 0.48
C ILE A 122 -15.84 -18.35 1.33
N SER A 123 -15.82 -18.45 2.67
CA SER A 123 -15.68 -17.30 3.56
C SER A 123 -14.42 -16.51 3.23
N LYS A 124 -13.27 -17.18 3.10
CA LYS A 124 -12.02 -16.52 2.70
C LYS A 124 -12.15 -15.82 1.35
N THR A 125 -12.86 -16.43 0.40
CA THR A 125 -13.06 -15.85 -0.93
C THR A 125 -13.98 -14.63 -0.90
N ILE A 126 -15.09 -14.68 -0.16
CA ILE A 126 -16.02 -13.56 0.03
C ILE A 126 -15.30 -12.39 0.71
N HIS A 127 -14.53 -12.65 1.77
CA HIS A 127 -13.71 -11.63 2.43
C HIS A 127 -12.79 -10.92 1.44
N ASN A 128 -12.01 -11.68 0.66
CA ASN A 128 -11.10 -11.12 -0.34
C ASN A 128 -11.85 -10.34 -1.43
N TRP A 129 -13.04 -10.79 -1.82
CA TRP A 129 -13.87 -10.11 -2.81
C TRP A 129 -14.31 -8.73 -2.30
N PHE A 130 -14.86 -8.64 -1.09
CA PHE A 130 -15.28 -7.36 -0.48
C PHE A 130 -14.11 -6.45 -0.15
N GLU A 131 -12.96 -6.97 0.24
CA GLU A 131 -11.75 -6.16 0.40
C GLU A 131 -11.31 -5.49 -0.90
N ASN A 132 -11.34 -6.23 -2.01
CA ASN A 132 -10.94 -5.70 -3.30
C ASN A 132 -11.95 -4.67 -3.84
N HIS A 133 -13.24 -4.91 -3.63
CA HIS A 133 -14.29 -3.96 -4.02
C HIS A 133 -14.31 -2.71 -3.13
N SER A 134 -14.09 -2.85 -1.82
CA SER A 134 -13.95 -1.70 -0.91
C SER A 134 -12.68 -0.89 -1.18
N LYS A 135 -11.57 -1.49 -1.63
CA LYS A 135 -10.40 -0.75 -2.12
C LYS A 135 -10.74 0.10 -3.36
N ALA A 136 -11.64 -0.35 -4.23
CA ALA A 136 -12.13 0.44 -5.36
C ALA A 136 -13.03 1.60 -4.89
N VAL A 137 -13.88 1.38 -3.89
CA VAL A 137 -14.74 2.41 -3.29
C VAL A 137 -13.92 3.43 -2.47
N ARG A 138 -12.91 3.01 -1.69
CA ARG A 138 -12.00 3.93 -0.97
C ARG A 138 -11.22 4.85 -1.92
N LYS A 139 -10.90 4.39 -3.14
CA LYS A 139 -10.29 5.27 -4.16
C LYS A 139 -11.22 6.41 -4.60
N LEU A 140 -12.53 6.27 -4.41
CA LEU A 140 -13.54 7.28 -4.74
C LEU A 140 -13.89 8.17 -3.54
N GLY A 141 -13.81 7.64 -2.30
CA GLY A 141 -14.31 8.33 -1.10
C GLY A 141 -13.28 8.80 -0.06
N VAL A 142 -12.02 8.35 -0.09
CA VAL A 142 -11.04 8.74 0.94
C VAL A 142 -9.69 9.12 0.32
N SER A 143 -9.30 10.36 0.63
CA SER A 143 -8.02 11.00 0.38
C SER A 143 -7.83 11.44 -1.07
N ALA A 144 -7.96 12.75 -1.28
CA ALA A 144 -7.27 13.42 -2.38
C ALA A 144 -5.88 12.79 -2.49
N LYS A 145 -5.56 12.21 -3.67
CA LYS A 145 -4.28 11.52 -3.93
C LYS A 145 -3.16 12.32 -3.23
N PRO A 146 -2.13 11.71 -2.61
CA PRO A 146 -1.09 12.45 -1.88
C PRO A 146 -0.46 13.61 -2.69
N LYS A 147 -0.56 13.58 -4.02
CA LYS A 147 -0.21 14.71 -4.91
C LYS A 147 -1.04 16.01 -4.71
N ASN A 148 -2.24 15.93 -4.16
CA ASN A 148 -3.16 17.05 -3.93
C ASN A 148 -3.11 17.56 -2.49
N ASP A 149 -2.43 16.87 -1.58
CA ASP A 149 -2.15 17.41 -0.25
C ASP A 149 -1.12 18.56 -0.39
N PRO A 150 -1.42 19.78 0.06
CA PRO A 150 -0.55 20.94 -0.13
C PRO A 150 0.83 20.74 0.51
N TRP A 151 0.91 20.00 1.62
CA TRP A 151 2.17 19.73 2.31
C TRP A 151 3.03 18.72 1.56
N THR A 152 2.43 17.66 1.05
CA THR A 152 3.12 16.66 0.21
C THR A 152 3.64 17.30 -1.08
N ARG A 153 2.89 18.23 -1.67
CA ARG A 153 3.34 19.00 -2.83
C ARG A 153 4.51 19.92 -2.47
N LEU A 154 4.44 20.64 -1.35
CA LEU A 154 5.53 21.49 -0.88
C LEU A 154 6.81 20.69 -0.63
N LEU A 155 6.72 19.56 0.08
CA LEU A 155 7.85 18.67 0.32
C LEU A 155 8.46 18.12 -0.97
N SER A 156 7.63 17.78 -1.96
CA SER A 156 8.09 17.32 -3.27
C SER A 156 8.86 18.43 -4.02
N GLN A 157 8.38 19.67 -3.95
CA GLN A 157 9.07 20.83 -4.55
C GLN A 157 10.40 21.13 -3.86
N LEU A 158 10.45 21.07 -2.53
CA LEU A 158 11.66 21.34 -1.76
C LEU A 158 12.73 20.25 -1.88
N SER A 159 12.31 19.00 -2.04
CA SER A 159 13.22 17.86 -2.27
C SER A 159 13.74 17.80 -3.71
N GLY A 160 13.24 18.64 -4.62
CA GLY A 160 13.61 18.62 -6.04
C GLY A 160 13.13 17.36 -6.77
N VAL A 161 12.21 16.60 -6.17
CA VAL A 161 11.75 15.32 -6.72
C VAL A 161 10.57 15.55 -7.67
N SER A 162 10.74 15.12 -8.92
CA SER A 162 9.68 15.11 -9.93
C SER A 162 8.43 14.38 -9.41
N PRO A 163 7.21 14.93 -9.58
CA PRO A 163 5.96 14.24 -9.21
C PRO A 163 5.68 13.02 -10.10
N HIS A 164 6.41 12.85 -11.20
CA HIS A 164 6.41 11.65 -12.01
C HIS A 164 7.49 10.70 -11.51
N LYS A 165 7.09 9.44 -11.22
CA LYS A 165 8.01 8.35 -10.92
C LYS A 165 8.95 8.19 -12.12
N PRO A 166 10.25 8.54 -11.99
CA PRO A 166 11.22 8.22 -13.02
C PRO A 166 11.22 6.70 -13.20
N ARG A 167 11.31 6.21 -14.43
CA ARG A 167 11.46 4.78 -14.67
C ARG A 167 12.72 4.33 -13.93
N MET A 168 12.56 3.41 -12.98
CA MET A 168 13.65 2.94 -12.13
C MET A 168 14.63 2.17 -13.01
N LEU A 169 15.68 2.86 -13.48
CA LEU A 169 16.87 2.19 -13.96
C LEU A 169 17.40 1.36 -12.80
N GLN A 170 17.86 0.13 -13.08
CA GLN A 170 18.52 -0.63 -12.02
C GLN A 170 19.72 0.16 -11.50
N ALA A 171 20.04 0.00 -10.22
CA ALA A 171 21.05 0.83 -9.54
C ALA A 171 22.37 0.91 -10.33
N HIS A 172 22.81 -0.21 -10.90
CA HIS A 172 24.01 -0.30 -11.73
C HIS A 172 23.87 0.46 -13.07
N GLN A 173 22.70 0.44 -13.71
CA GLN A 173 22.45 1.16 -14.96
C GLN A 173 22.47 2.67 -14.76
N ARG A 174 21.91 3.14 -13.64
CA ARG A 174 21.92 4.57 -13.30
C ARG A 174 23.32 5.04 -12.93
N TRP A 175 24.01 4.27 -12.09
CA TRP A 175 25.36 4.58 -11.64
C TRP A 175 26.37 4.55 -12.80
N SER A 176 26.31 3.52 -13.66
CA SER A 176 27.09 3.48 -14.90
C SER A 176 26.80 4.71 -15.78
N LYS A 177 25.55 5.07 -16.02
CA LYS A 177 25.24 6.24 -16.84
C LYS A 177 25.85 7.55 -16.31
N ASP A 178 25.79 7.76 -15.00
CA ASP A 178 26.22 9.02 -14.37
C ASP A 178 27.75 9.07 -14.13
N PHE A 179 28.40 7.92 -13.89
CA PHE A 179 29.79 7.85 -13.45
C PHE A 179 30.72 7.07 -14.38
N TYR A 180 30.22 6.51 -15.49
CA TYR A 180 31.04 5.69 -16.41
C TYR A 180 32.23 6.46 -16.92
N LYS A 181 32.04 7.68 -17.43
CA LYS A 181 33.13 8.48 -18.00
C LYS A 181 34.19 8.91 -16.99
N SER A 182 33.81 9.11 -15.73
CA SER A 182 34.67 9.73 -14.72
C SER A 182 35.32 8.75 -13.76
N MET A 183 34.68 7.61 -13.45
CA MET A 183 35.18 6.65 -12.45
C MET A 183 35.38 5.25 -13.03
N VAL A 184 34.46 4.80 -13.88
CA VAL A 184 34.46 3.40 -14.36
C VAL A 184 35.39 3.21 -15.54
N LYS A 185 35.42 4.17 -16.48
CA LYS A 185 36.09 3.99 -17.78
C LYS A 185 37.57 3.67 -17.63
N GLU A 186 38.30 4.46 -16.85
CA GLU A 186 39.75 4.26 -16.66
C GLU A 186 40.08 2.95 -15.94
N ARG A 187 39.34 2.63 -14.86
CA ARG A 187 39.52 1.37 -14.12
C ARG A 187 39.11 0.16 -14.95
N PHE A 188 38.03 0.28 -15.69
CA PHE A 188 37.55 -0.74 -16.61
C PHE A 188 38.57 -0.97 -17.72
N GLU A 189 39.11 0.08 -18.35
CA GLU A 189 40.14 -0.05 -19.39
C GLU A 189 41.40 -0.71 -18.81
N ALA A 190 41.90 -0.25 -17.66
CA ALA A 190 43.07 -0.86 -17.00
C ALA A 190 42.86 -2.34 -16.63
N GLN A 191 41.72 -2.69 -16.02
CA GLN A 191 41.41 -4.08 -15.66
C GLN A 191 41.09 -4.93 -16.88
N TRP A 192 40.53 -4.35 -17.94
CA TRP A 192 40.25 -5.04 -19.18
C TRP A 192 41.53 -5.41 -19.91
N GLU A 193 42.51 -4.50 -19.99
CA GLU A 193 43.83 -4.77 -20.59
C GLU A 193 44.60 -5.86 -19.82
N LEU A 194 44.38 -5.98 -18.51
CA LEU A 194 44.93 -7.06 -17.68
C LEU A 194 44.15 -8.38 -17.78
N SER A 195 42.90 -8.32 -18.23
CA SER A 195 42.04 -9.50 -18.36
C SER A 195 42.14 -10.10 -19.76
N SER A 196 42.54 -11.36 -19.86
CA SER A 196 42.57 -12.10 -21.13
C SER A 196 41.18 -12.51 -21.64
N CYS A 197 40.14 -11.75 -21.31
CA CYS A 197 38.74 -12.08 -21.56
C CYS A 197 38.32 -11.77 -23.00
N SER A 198 37.37 -12.55 -23.53
CA SER A 198 36.91 -12.41 -24.91
C SER A 198 36.00 -11.19 -25.09
N PRO A 199 35.90 -10.59 -26.28
CA PRO A 199 35.03 -9.42 -26.53
C PRO A 199 33.55 -9.63 -26.17
N LYS A 200 33.07 -10.89 -26.13
CA LYS A 200 31.69 -11.24 -25.76
C LYS A 200 31.42 -11.12 -24.25
N GLU A 201 32.44 -11.23 -23.42
CA GLU A 201 32.36 -11.15 -21.95
C GLU A 201 32.48 -9.71 -21.43
N LYS A 202 32.86 -8.78 -22.32
CA LYS A 202 33.07 -7.36 -22.03
C LYS A 202 31.85 -6.69 -21.42
N THR A 203 30.64 -7.04 -21.88
CA THR A 203 29.38 -6.47 -21.36
C THR A 203 29.07 -6.98 -19.95
N SER A 204 29.24 -8.27 -19.71
CA SER A 204 29.01 -8.86 -18.39
C SER A 204 30.00 -8.36 -17.33
N PHE A 205 31.27 -8.17 -17.72
CA PHE A 205 32.28 -7.58 -16.84
C PHE A 205 31.96 -6.12 -16.48
N ARG A 206 31.45 -5.33 -17.45
CA ARG A 206 30.98 -3.96 -17.21
C ARG A 206 29.82 -3.92 -16.21
N ASP A 207 28.83 -4.78 -16.39
CA ASP A 207 27.65 -4.81 -15.53
C ASP A 207 28.01 -5.23 -14.09
N LEU A 208 28.98 -6.13 -13.93
CA LEU A 208 29.47 -6.55 -12.62
C LEU A 208 30.17 -5.40 -11.88
N LEU A 209 31.10 -4.70 -12.54
CA LEU A 209 31.84 -3.58 -11.96
C LEU A 209 30.90 -2.42 -11.58
N ALA A 210 29.93 -2.12 -12.45
CA ALA A 210 28.90 -1.11 -12.16
C ALA A 210 28.00 -1.49 -10.99
N GLN A 211 27.75 -2.79 -10.77
CA GLN A 211 27.00 -3.28 -9.60
C GLN A 211 27.79 -3.15 -8.30
N THR A 212 29.09 -3.44 -8.31
CA THR A 212 29.94 -3.36 -7.10
C THR A 212 30.10 -1.92 -6.65
N GLU A 213 30.51 -1.03 -7.55
CA GLU A 213 30.71 0.39 -7.22
C GLU A 213 29.37 1.08 -6.89
N GLY A 214 28.27 0.69 -7.56
CA GLY A 214 26.93 1.16 -7.21
C GLY A 214 26.49 0.73 -5.80
N LYS A 215 26.83 -0.47 -5.34
CA LYS A 215 26.54 -0.93 -3.97
C LYS A 215 27.36 -0.17 -2.92
N GLU A 216 28.64 0.08 -3.21
CA GLU A 216 29.53 0.86 -2.33
C GLU A 216 29.03 2.31 -2.18
N ALA A 217 28.67 2.96 -3.29
CA ALA A 217 28.12 4.31 -3.26
C ALA A 217 26.78 4.39 -2.48
N ILE A 218 25.90 3.39 -2.60
CA ILE A 218 24.66 3.32 -1.80
C ILE A 218 24.98 3.16 -0.31
N LYS A 219 25.99 2.35 0.03
CA LYS A 219 26.43 2.14 1.41
C LYS A 219 26.96 3.44 2.02
N GLU A 220 27.82 4.16 1.29
CA GLU A 220 28.34 5.47 1.72
C GLU A 220 27.23 6.52 1.85
N TRP A 221 26.31 6.57 0.88
CA TRP A 221 25.17 7.49 0.92
C TRP A 221 24.27 7.24 2.14
N LYS A 222 23.96 5.97 2.44
CA LYS A 222 23.19 5.61 3.65
C LYS A 222 23.96 6.01 4.90
N ALA A 223 25.25 5.72 4.97
CA ALA A 223 26.08 6.10 6.11
C ALA A 223 26.10 7.63 6.32
N MET A 224 26.09 8.43 5.24
CA MET A 224 26.01 9.90 5.34
C MET A 224 24.63 10.40 5.80
N LEU A 225 23.54 9.74 5.39
CA LEU A 225 22.20 10.09 5.86
C LEU A 225 21.98 9.74 7.33
N ASP A 226 22.51 8.61 7.77
CA ASP A 226 22.40 8.13 9.14
C ASP A 226 23.39 8.84 10.07
N ALA A 227 24.42 9.50 9.51
CA ALA A 227 25.38 10.26 10.30
C ALA A 227 24.70 11.48 10.96
N PRO A 228 24.92 11.69 12.27
CA PRO A 228 24.37 12.85 12.95
C PRO A 228 24.92 14.15 12.34
N PRO A 229 24.14 15.25 12.35
CA PRO A 229 24.62 16.54 11.88
C PRO A 229 25.89 16.96 12.63
N ARG A 230 26.86 17.51 11.91
CA ARG A 230 28.08 18.04 12.53
C ARG A 230 27.73 19.19 13.48
N THR A 231 28.18 19.07 14.73
CA THR A 231 27.85 19.99 15.81
C THR A 231 29.01 20.90 16.22
N ASP A 232 30.14 20.87 15.50
CA ASP A 232 31.26 21.76 15.76
C ASP A 232 30.93 23.23 15.40
N PRO A 233 31.60 24.22 16.03
CA PRO A 233 31.29 25.64 15.83
C PRO A 233 31.37 26.09 14.36
N VAL A 234 32.30 25.52 13.58
CA VAL A 234 32.50 25.86 12.17
C VAL A 234 31.32 25.37 11.33
N SER A 235 30.92 24.11 11.48
CA SER A 235 29.75 23.57 10.78
C SER A 235 28.46 24.28 11.19
N ARG A 236 28.27 24.60 12.48
CA ARG A 236 27.11 25.37 12.96
C ARG A 236 27.04 26.76 12.31
N GLN A 237 28.16 27.47 12.21
CA GLN A 237 28.18 28.76 11.53
C GLN A 237 27.89 28.63 10.04
N ALA A 238 28.42 27.61 9.38
CA ALA A 238 28.12 27.35 7.97
C ALA A 238 26.62 27.07 7.76
N ALA A 239 25.99 26.32 8.67
CA ALA A 239 24.55 26.10 8.66
C ALA A 239 23.76 27.39 8.88
N LEU A 240 24.16 28.23 9.85
CA LEU A 240 23.53 29.54 10.10
C LEU A 240 23.62 30.45 8.86
N ASN A 241 24.77 30.52 8.19
CA ASN A 241 24.96 31.34 6.99
C ASN A 241 24.03 30.89 5.83
N ARG A 242 23.70 29.59 5.76
CA ARG A 242 22.82 29.01 4.75
C ARG A 242 21.36 28.92 5.19
N LEU A 243 21.05 29.31 6.43
CA LEU A 243 19.71 29.19 6.99
C LEU A 243 18.69 29.96 6.16
N ALA A 244 19.05 31.14 5.66
CA ALA A 244 18.14 31.96 4.88
C ALA A 244 17.77 31.33 3.53
N SER A 245 18.75 30.80 2.79
CA SER A 245 18.48 30.11 1.52
C SER A 245 17.75 28.79 1.73
N PHE A 246 17.96 28.11 2.87
CA PHE A 246 17.26 26.88 3.23
C PHE A 246 15.79 27.14 3.65
N ALA A 247 15.57 28.04 4.59
CA ALA A 247 14.25 28.27 5.20
C ALA A 247 13.33 29.18 4.36
N GLY A 248 13.89 30.03 3.49
CA GLY A 248 13.12 30.95 2.66
C GLY A 248 12.06 30.27 1.79
N PRO A 249 12.41 29.20 1.03
CA PRO A 249 11.44 28.42 0.26
C PRO A 249 10.37 27.75 1.12
N LEU A 250 10.73 27.21 2.29
CA LEU A 250 9.80 26.61 3.25
C LEU A 250 8.73 27.62 3.71
N LEU A 251 9.17 28.79 4.17
CA LEU A 251 8.28 29.86 4.62
C LEU A 251 7.38 30.37 3.50
N SER A 252 7.92 30.48 2.28
CA SER A 252 7.14 30.86 1.09
C SER A 252 6.07 29.82 0.77
N GLY A 253 6.39 28.53 0.86
CA GLY A 253 5.46 27.43 0.66
C GLY A 253 4.34 27.41 1.68
N ILE A 254 4.66 27.54 2.98
CA ILE A 254 3.67 27.58 4.07
C ILE A 254 2.73 28.78 3.88
N SER A 255 3.30 29.96 3.61
CA SER A 255 2.52 31.18 3.41
C SER A 255 1.57 31.06 2.22
N LEU A 256 2.02 30.48 1.11
CA LEU A 256 1.20 30.26 -0.08
C LEU A 256 0.12 29.19 0.11
N ALA A 257 0.42 28.13 0.86
CA ALA A 257 -0.54 27.06 1.16
C ALA A 257 -1.66 27.52 2.10
N LEU A 258 -1.34 28.37 3.09
CA LEU A 258 -2.29 28.81 4.11
C LEU A 258 -2.92 30.17 3.83
N GLY A 259 -2.32 30.98 2.94
CA GLY A 259 -2.67 32.40 2.80
C GLY A 259 -2.33 33.24 4.03
N MET A 260 -1.42 32.76 4.88
CA MET A 260 -1.07 33.39 6.17
C MET A 260 0.33 34.01 6.16
N HIS A 261 0.57 34.89 7.12
CA HIS A 261 1.91 35.39 7.44
C HIS A 261 2.68 34.38 8.27
N VAL A 262 3.96 34.17 7.93
CA VAL A 262 4.80 33.18 8.60
C VAL A 262 6.10 33.84 9.03
N THR A 263 6.47 33.66 10.30
CA THR A 263 7.74 34.16 10.85
C THR A 263 8.53 32.99 11.44
N LEU A 264 9.80 32.88 11.09
CA LEU A 264 10.77 32.02 11.75
C LEU A 264 11.72 32.88 12.58
N MET A 265 11.89 32.54 13.86
CA MET A 265 12.89 33.12 14.74
C MET A 265 13.80 32.00 15.25
N VAL A 266 15.09 32.15 15.03
CA VAL A 266 16.13 31.21 15.49
C VAL A 266 17.11 31.99 16.32
N GLY A 267 17.43 31.52 17.52
CA GLY A 267 18.41 32.20 18.36
C GLY A 267 19.18 31.27 19.27
N GLY A 268 20.34 31.76 19.69
CA GLY A 268 21.30 31.02 20.51
C GLY A 268 22.72 31.57 20.38
N PRO A 269 23.71 30.89 20.99
CA PRO A 269 25.12 31.27 20.94
C PRO A 269 25.65 31.24 19.52
N GLU A 270 26.10 32.38 18.99
CA GLU A 270 26.64 32.47 17.64
C GLU A 270 28.17 32.29 17.63
N PRO A 271 28.72 31.28 16.92
CA PRO A 271 30.16 31.03 16.86
C PRO A 271 31.00 32.24 16.43
N ARG A 272 30.58 32.96 15.37
CA ARG A 272 31.28 34.17 14.90
C ARG A 272 31.27 35.32 15.89
N LYS A 273 30.30 35.37 16.79
CA LYS A 273 30.20 36.38 17.85
C LYS A 273 30.74 35.86 19.19
N GLN A 274 31.65 34.89 19.15
CA GLN A 274 32.30 34.33 20.33
C GLN A 274 31.29 33.79 21.35
N GLY A 275 30.20 33.18 20.87
CA GLY A 275 29.16 32.61 21.74
C GLY A 275 28.14 33.60 22.28
N LYS A 276 28.18 34.88 21.90
CA LYS A 276 27.12 35.84 22.24
C LYS A 276 25.77 35.38 21.69
N ILE A 277 24.71 35.55 22.48
CA ILE A 277 23.34 35.24 22.07
C ILE A 277 22.92 36.17 20.93
N SER A 278 22.51 35.55 19.83
CA SER A 278 21.98 36.23 18.66
C SER A 278 20.60 35.70 18.32
N VAL A 279 19.80 36.53 17.65
CA VAL A 279 18.51 36.12 17.07
C VAL A 279 18.54 36.48 15.58
N ILE A 280 18.28 35.48 14.76
CA ILE A 280 18.06 35.59 13.32
C ILE A 280 16.55 35.43 13.10
N SER A 281 15.97 36.29 12.28
CA SER A 281 14.54 36.23 11.98
C SER A 281 14.28 36.37 10.49
N MET A 282 13.28 35.63 10.03
CA MET A 282 12.82 35.63 8.65
C MET A 282 11.31 35.72 8.64
N HIS A 283 10.75 36.54 7.76
CA HIS A 283 9.30 36.74 7.67
C HIS A 283 8.83 36.63 6.22
N LYS A 284 7.72 35.92 6.02
CA LYS A 284 6.98 35.88 4.76
C LYS A 284 5.58 36.46 4.97
N GLY A 285 5.25 37.42 4.12
CA GLY A 285 4.00 38.17 4.15
C GLY A 285 4.26 39.68 4.19
N VAL A 286 3.28 40.45 3.72
CA VAL A 286 3.34 41.91 3.64
C VAL A 286 1.97 42.49 4.03
N ASP A 287 1.97 43.70 4.58
CA ASP A 287 0.72 44.39 4.90
C ASP A 287 -0.02 44.89 3.65
N LEU A 288 -1.25 45.38 3.85
CA LEU A 288 -2.15 45.86 2.79
C LEU A 288 -1.91 47.35 2.42
N ARG A 289 -0.78 47.94 2.82
CA ARG A 289 -0.48 49.33 2.47
C ARG A 289 -0.25 49.47 0.96
N PRO A 290 -0.45 50.68 0.39
CA PRO A 290 -0.19 50.92 -1.04
C PRO A 290 1.22 50.53 -1.48
N GLN A 291 2.20 50.68 -0.59
CA GLN A 291 3.53 50.08 -0.72
C GLN A 291 3.63 48.95 0.33
N PRO A 292 3.46 47.68 -0.07
CA PRO A 292 3.44 46.57 0.87
C PRO A 292 4.77 46.43 1.61
N GLN A 293 4.70 46.38 2.94
CA GLN A 293 5.86 46.24 3.80
C GLN A 293 5.80 44.93 4.58
N ASN A 294 6.95 44.28 4.75
CA ASN A 294 7.05 43.15 5.66
C ASN A 294 6.92 43.61 7.12
N TRP A 295 6.57 42.70 8.03
CA TRP A 295 6.33 43.04 9.43
C TRP A 295 7.50 43.79 10.11
N GLN A 296 8.73 43.37 9.78
CA GLN A 296 9.96 43.98 10.30
C GLN A 296 10.09 45.47 9.93
N THR A 297 9.65 45.84 8.73
CA THR A 297 9.73 47.23 8.24
C THR A 297 8.50 48.02 8.65
N ALA A 298 7.31 47.42 8.55
CA ALA A 298 6.03 48.05 8.82
C ALA A 298 5.89 48.50 10.28
N ASN A 299 6.50 47.77 11.23
CA ASN A 299 6.50 48.12 12.65
C ASN A 299 7.80 47.69 13.36
N LYS A 300 8.90 48.39 13.05
CA LYS A 300 10.23 48.15 13.64
C LYS A 300 10.22 48.10 15.17
N GLY A 301 9.46 49.00 15.81
CA GLY A 301 9.36 49.09 17.28
C GLY A 301 8.77 47.83 17.90
N LYS A 302 7.56 47.42 17.47
CA LYS A 302 6.91 46.21 18.00
C LYS A 302 7.68 44.94 17.64
N PHE A 303 8.27 44.89 16.45
CA PHE A 303 9.10 43.76 16.05
C PHE A 303 10.32 43.60 16.97
N LYS A 304 10.98 44.72 17.32
CA LYS A 304 12.10 44.74 18.28
C LYS A 304 11.65 44.26 19.66
N THR A 305 10.45 44.63 20.12
CA THR A 305 9.88 44.13 21.39
C THR A 305 9.76 42.60 21.39
N VAL A 306 9.17 42.01 20.35
CA VAL A 306 9.04 40.54 20.25
C VAL A 306 10.40 39.86 20.20
N THR A 307 11.33 40.43 19.43
CA THR A 307 12.72 39.92 19.35
C THR A 307 13.41 39.96 20.69
N LYS A 308 13.19 41.02 21.48
CA LYS A 308 13.75 41.17 22.83
C LYS A 308 13.19 40.13 23.79
N LEU A 309 11.88 39.89 23.79
CA LEU A 309 11.25 38.87 24.64
C LEU A 309 11.82 37.48 24.35
N PHE A 310 12.02 37.15 23.08
CA PHE A 310 12.66 35.87 22.70
C PHE A 310 14.12 35.82 23.14
N GLN A 311 14.86 36.93 23.02
CA GLN A 311 16.25 37.01 23.49
C GLN A 311 16.36 36.88 25.02
N GLU A 312 15.43 37.46 25.79
CA GLU A 312 15.37 37.33 27.24
C GLU A 312 15.15 35.86 27.66
N TYR A 313 14.26 35.14 26.97
CA TYR A 313 14.11 33.69 27.15
C TYR A 313 15.42 32.93 26.87
N LEU A 314 16.08 33.23 25.74
CA LEU A 314 17.35 32.57 25.37
C LEU A 314 18.47 32.84 26.38
N ASN A 315 18.52 34.04 26.96
CA ASN A 315 19.48 34.34 28.01
C ASN A 315 19.27 33.41 29.22
N GLY A 316 18.02 33.11 29.60
CA GLY A 316 17.74 32.12 30.64
C GLY A 316 18.13 30.67 30.27
N CYS A 317 18.18 30.34 28.98
CA CYS A 317 18.58 29.00 28.52
C CYS A 317 20.10 28.80 28.45
N TYR A 318 20.87 29.85 28.19
CA TYR A 318 22.29 29.76 27.84
C TYR A 318 23.23 30.50 28.79
N SER A 319 22.71 31.42 29.61
CA SER A 319 23.48 32.06 30.68
C SER A 319 23.24 31.29 31.97
N LYS A 320 24.32 30.75 32.55
CA LYS A 320 24.33 30.28 33.94
C LYS A 320 24.68 31.44 34.86
#